data_AF-A0A5C5YQZ2-F1
#
_entry.id   AF-A0A5C5YQZ2-F1
#
_cell.length_a   1.000
_cell.length_b   1.000
_cell.length_c   1.000
_cell.angle_alpha   90.00
_cell.angle_beta   90.00
_cell.angle_gamma   90.00
#
_symmetry.space_group_name_H-M   'P 1'
#
loop_
_entity.id
_entity.type
_entity.pdbx_description
1 polymer ?
#
loop_
_entity_poly.entity_id
_entity_poly.type
_entity_poly.pdbx_seq_one_letter_code
_entity_poly.pdbx_strand_id
1 'polypeptide(L)'
;MKHRLRFGLNVLLVATALVALLFLIVRIPSSLVALILVALSTSALVAAPIGLALRRTRAGRLVFRVSCLTLLCIAALFLSFGPACWAFVRYNTPDTKHPYWSGAFSAVYVPVATCIIFAPSPIRTVGMNYTAAWMPKGTRFHDDWEKGLGWSIDYSPAKFRTYTVIHY
;
A
#
# COMPACT_ATOMS: atom_id res chain seq x y z
N MET A 1 26.35 -26.56 1.92
CA MET A 1 25.34 -26.31 0.87
C MET A 1 24.66 -24.97 1.14
N LYS A 2 24.74 -24.01 0.21
CA LYS A 2 24.11 -22.67 0.38
C LYS A 2 22.61 -22.79 0.13
N HIS A 3 21.78 -22.69 1.17
CA HIS A 3 20.34 -22.50 1.02
C HIS A 3 20.09 -21.18 0.29
N ARG A 4 19.69 -21.25 -0.98
CA ARG A 4 19.13 -20.11 -1.70
C ARG A 4 17.74 -19.87 -1.12
N LEU A 5 17.57 -18.79 -0.37
CA LEU A 5 16.26 -18.26 0.01
C LEU A 5 15.48 -17.98 -1.28
N ARG A 6 14.60 -18.91 -1.67
CA ARG A 6 13.61 -18.68 -2.72
C ARG A 6 12.54 -17.78 -2.09
N PHE A 7 12.60 -16.48 -2.36
CA PHE A 7 11.49 -15.56 -2.09
C PHE A 7 10.31 -15.97 -2.97
N GLY A 8 9.50 -16.90 -2.48
CA GLY A 8 8.25 -17.30 -3.12
C GLY A 8 7.17 -16.27 -2.86
N LEU A 9 6.23 -16.14 -3.80
CA LEU A 9 5.02 -15.30 -3.67
C LEU A 9 4.34 -15.49 -2.30
N ASN A 10 4.34 -16.72 -1.78
CA ASN A 10 3.78 -17.06 -0.48
C ASN A 10 4.50 -16.36 0.69
N VAL A 11 5.83 -16.21 0.63
CA VAL A 11 6.60 -15.48 1.64
C VAL A 11 6.27 -13.99 1.59
N LEU A 12 6.09 -13.45 0.38
CA LEU A 12 5.67 -12.05 0.20
C LEU A 12 4.26 -11.84 0.78
N LEU A 13 3.31 -12.71 0.46
CA LEU A 13 1.94 -12.65 0.98
C LEU A 13 1.89 -12.77 2.51
N VAL A 14 2.64 -13.72 3.09
CA VAL A 14 2.75 -13.89 4.54
C VAL A 14 3.41 -12.68 5.20
N ALA A 15 4.47 -12.12 4.62
CA ALA A 15 5.10 -10.91 5.14
C ALA A 15 4.16 -9.70 5.08
N THR A 16 3.41 -9.56 3.99
CA THR A 16 2.41 -8.48 3.83
C THR A 16 1.29 -8.63 4.85
N ALA A 17 0.83 -9.87 5.10
CA ALA A 17 -0.18 -10.19 6.11
C ALA A 17 0.32 -9.97 7.55
N LEU A 18 1.58 -10.29 7.86
CA LEU A 18 2.17 -10.06 9.18
C LEU A 18 2.36 -8.57 9.48
N VAL A 19 2.81 -7.80 8.49
CA VAL A 19 2.89 -6.34 8.60
C VAL A 19 1.49 -5.74 8.80
N ALA A 20 0.50 -6.22 8.06
CA ALA A 20 -0.90 -5.83 8.25
C ALA A 20 -1.43 -6.15 9.66
N LEU A 21 -1.11 -7.32 10.21
CA LEU A 21 -1.46 -7.74 11.57
C LEU A 21 -0.82 -6.84 12.63
N LEU A 22 0.46 -6.49 12.46
CA LEU A 22 1.16 -5.54 13.34
C LEU A 22 0.48 -4.17 13.35
N PHE A 23 0.07 -3.66 12.18
CA PHE A 23 -0.66 -2.39 12.10
C PHE A 23 -2.06 -2.45 12.74
N LEU A 24 -2.76 -3.58 12.60
CA LEU A 24 -4.06 -3.84 13.24
C LEU A 24 -3.99 -3.83 14.77
N ILE A 25 -2.91 -4.37 15.34
CA ILE A 25 -2.74 -4.48 16.81
C ILE A 25 -2.45 -3.11 17.45
N VAL A 26 -1.67 -2.25 16.80
CA VAL A 26 -1.12 -1.05 17.45
C VAL A 26 -2.07 0.17 17.40
N ARG A 27 -3.25 0.10 16.73
CA ARG A 27 -4.24 1.20 16.63
C ARG A 27 -3.62 2.59 16.41
N ILE A 28 -2.56 2.65 15.60
CA ILE A 28 -1.90 3.92 15.28
C ILE A 28 -2.83 4.72 14.35
N PRO A 29 -3.03 6.02 14.59
CA PRO A 29 -3.69 6.91 13.64
C PRO A 29 -3.10 6.75 12.24
N SER A 30 -3.95 6.59 11.22
CA SER A 30 -3.52 6.33 9.84
C SER A 30 -2.59 7.42 9.28
N SER A 31 -2.76 8.67 9.71
CA SER A 31 -1.89 9.80 9.40
C SER A 31 -0.46 9.63 9.95
N LEU A 32 -0.32 9.11 11.17
CA LEU A 32 0.98 8.80 11.76
C LEU A 32 1.66 7.63 11.05
N VAL A 33 0.89 6.62 10.62
CA VAL A 33 1.44 5.51 9.82
C VAL A 33 1.97 5.99 8.47
N ALA A 34 1.26 6.90 7.80
CA ALA A 34 1.73 7.51 6.56
C ALA A 34 3.04 8.27 6.77
N LEU A 35 3.15 9.05 7.85
CA LEU A 35 4.39 9.74 8.23
C LEU A 35 5.54 8.76 8.51
N ILE A 36 5.27 7.66 9.22
CA ILE A 36 6.26 6.60 9.47
C ILE A 36 6.72 5.96 8.17
N LEU A 37 5.81 5.67 7.23
CA LEU A 37 6.14 5.13 5.91
C LEU A 37 7.06 6.07 5.13
N VAL A 38 6.73 7.37 5.09
CA VAL A 38 7.57 8.38 4.45
C VAL A 38 8.94 8.45 5.13
N ALA A 39 9.00 8.56 6.46
CA ALA A 39 10.26 8.64 7.21
C ALA A 39 11.14 7.39 7.04
N LEU A 40 10.54 6.19 7.04
CA LEU A 40 11.25 4.94 6.81
C LEU A 40 11.78 4.85 5.38
N SER A 41 10.98 5.27 4.39
CA SER A 41 11.39 5.26 2.98
C SER A 41 12.56 6.23 2.74
N THR A 42 12.50 7.46 3.25
CA THR A 42 13.57 8.46 3.09
C THR A 42 14.83 8.04 3.83
N SER A 43 14.70 7.56 5.07
CA SER A 43 15.82 7.06 5.86
C SER A 43 16.50 5.86 5.18
N ALA A 44 15.72 4.92 4.64
CA ALA A 44 16.27 3.78 3.90
C ALA A 44 16.94 4.21 2.59
N LEU A 45 16.36 5.18 1.86
CA LEU A 45 16.92 5.71 0.62
C LEU A 45 18.28 6.39 0.85
N VAL A 46 18.44 7.10 1.97
CA VAL A 46 19.71 7.74 2.37
C VAL A 46 20.70 6.74 2.95
N ALA A 47 20.24 5.80 3.77
CA ALA A 47 21.11 4.81 4.42
C ALA A 47 21.67 3.77 3.45
N ALA A 48 20.95 3.43 2.37
CA ALA A 48 21.42 2.49 1.35
C ALA A 48 22.77 2.90 0.71
N PRO A 49 22.93 4.09 0.10
CA PRO A 49 24.22 4.49 -0.49
C PRO A 49 25.34 4.58 0.56
N ILE A 50 25.04 5.01 1.80
CA ILE A 50 26.01 5.03 2.90
C ILE A 50 26.48 3.61 3.24
N GLY A 51 25.55 2.67 3.39
CA GLY A 51 25.86 1.26 3.62
C GLY A 51 26.66 0.65 2.47
N LEU A 52 26.35 1.03 1.23
CA LEU A 52 27.07 0.60 0.03
C LEU A 52 28.50 1.15 0.00
N ALA A 53 28.71 2.42 0.35
CA ALA A 53 30.03 3.02 0.47
C ALA A 53 30.87 2.32 1.55
N LEU A 54 30.24 1.95 2.67
CA LEU A 54 30.87 1.24 3.78
C LEU A 54 30.84 -0.30 3.64
N ARG A 55 30.59 -0.84 2.44
CA ARG A 55 30.42 -2.30 2.20
C ARG A 55 31.58 -3.18 2.63
N ARG A 56 32.77 -2.60 2.87
CA ARG A 56 33.93 -3.33 3.39
C ARG A 56 33.70 -3.78 4.85
N THR A 57 32.95 -3.01 5.64
CA THR A 57 32.62 -3.36 7.03
C THR A 57 31.40 -4.29 7.11
N ARG A 58 31.29 -5.06 8.20
CA ARG A 58 30.09 -5.89 8.46
C ARG A 58 28.85 -5.02 8.66
N ALA A 59 28.99 -3.92 9.40
CA ALA A 59 27.91 -2.97 9.67
C ALA A 59 27.39 -2.32 8.38
N GLY A 60 28.27 -1.84 7.49
CA GLY A 60 27.86 -1.25 6.21
C GLY A 60 27.05 -2.21 5.33
N ARG A 61 27.47 -3.48 5.26
CA ARG A 61 26.70 -4.53 4.54
C ARG A 61 25.33 -4.79 5.18
N LEU A 62 25.24 -4.76 6.51
CA LEU A 62 23.97 -4.95 7.21
C LEU A 62 23.03 -3.77 6.92
N VAL A 63 23.51 -2.54 7.09
CA VAL A 63 22.76 -1.31 6.81
C VAL A 63 22.24 -1.34 5.37
N PHE A 64 23.12 -1.59 4.39
CA PHE A 64 22.71 -1.68 2.99
C PHE A 64 21.59 -2.71 2.76
N ARG A 65 21.75 -3.92 3.31
CA ARG A 65 20.76 -4.99 3.16
C ARG A 65 19.42 -4.64 3.79
N VAL A 66 19.43 -4.09 4.99
CA VAL A 66 18.21 -3.69 5.70
C VAL A 66 17.52 -2.55 4.95
N SER A 67 18.26 -1.52 4.54
CA SER A 67 17.72 -0.42 3.75
C SER A 67 17.09 -0.90 2.44
N CYS A 68 17.78 -1.76 1.68
CA CYS A 68 17.23 -2.34 0.45
C CYS A 68 15.99 -3.19 0.73
N LEU A 69 15.99 -4.01 1.78
CA LEU A 69 14.84 -4.84 2.15
C LEU A 69 13.65 -3.97 2.54
N THR A 70 13.86 -2.91 3.33
CA THR A 70 12.81 -1.96 3.70
C THR A 70 12.21 -1.30 2.47
N LEU A 71 13.04 -0.81 1.55
CA LEU A 71 12.57 -0.21 0.30
C LEU A 71 11.77 -1.21 -0.56
N LEU A 72 12.23 -2.46 -0.65
CA LEU A 72 11.52 -3.53 -1.36
C LEU A 72 10.17 -3.85 -0.72
N CYS A 73 10.09 -3.90 0.61
CA CYS A 73 8.83 -4.13 1.34
C CYS A 73 7.84 -2.97 1.14
N ILE A 74 8.32 -1.71 1.20
CA ILE A 74 7.49 -0.54 0.93
C ILE A 74 7.00 -0.55 -0.52
N ALA A 75 7.90 -0.82 -1.48
CA ALA A 75 7.52 -0.92 -2.89
C ALA A 75 6.48 -2.03 -3.12
N ALA A 76 6.66 -3.20 -2.50
CA ALA A 76 5.69 -4.29 -2.56
C ALA A 76 4.34 -3.90 -1.94
N LEU A 77 4.33 -3.13 -0.83
CA LEU A 77 3.10 -2.62 -0.23
C LEU A 77 2.35 -1.71 -1.20
N PHE A 78 3.03 -0.73 -1.83
CA PHE A 78 2.43 0.16 -2.84
C PHE A 78 1.96 -0.62 -4.08
N LEU A 79 2.75 -1.58 -4.57
CA LEU A 79 2.38 -2.45 -5.69
C LEU A 79 1.28 -3.46 -5.35
N SER A 80 0.99 -3.70 -4.07
CA SER A 80 -0.14 -4.54 -3.66
C SER A 80 -1.46 -3.75 -3.57
N PHE A 81 -1.39 -2.41 -3.56
CA PHE A 81 -2.55 -1.55 -3.33
C PHE A 81 -3.62 -1.70 -4.42
N GLY A 82 -3.24 -1.63 -5.69
CA GLY A 82 -4.18 -1.81 -6.82
C GLY A 82 -4.90 -3.16 -6.79
N PRO A 83 -4.18 -4.30 -6.73
CA PRO A 83 -4.78 -5.62 -6.57
C PRO A 83 -5.69 -5.75 -5.33
N ALA A 84 -5.29 -5.14 -4.20
CA ALA A 84 -6.07 -5.15 -2.97
C ALA A 84 -7.38 -4.35 -3.13
N CYS A 85 -7.34 -3.18 -3.77
CA CYS A 85 -8.53 -2.40 -4.10
C CYS A 85 -9.51 -3.20 -4.98
N TRP A 86 -8.98 -3.93 -5.97
CA TRP A 86 -9.80 -4.76 -6.85
C TRP A 86 -10.44 -5.93 -6.08
N ALA A 87 -9.66 -6.63 -5.26
CA ALA A 87 -10.15 -7.72 -4.43
C ALA A 87 -11.20 -7.21 -3.44
N PHE A 88 -10.97 -6.05 -2.83
CA PHE A 88 -11.91 -5.43 -1.91
C PHE A 88 -13.25 -5.14 -2.60
N VAL A 89 -13.23 -4.55 -3.80
CA VAL A 89 -14.43 -4.35 -4.62
C VAL A 89 -15.13 -5.67 -4.93
N ARG A 90 -14.37 -6.68 -5.35
CA ARG A 90 -14.91 -7.94 -5.86
C ARG A 90 -15.60 -8.75 -4.77
N TYR A 91 -15.05 -8.73 -3.56
CA TYR A 91 -15.49 -9.59 -2.46
C TYR A 91 -16.25 -8.87 -1.36
N ASN A 92 -16.25 -7.53 -1.33
CA ASN A 92 -16.99 -6.75 -0.34
C ASN A 92 -18.33 -6.23 -0.90
N THR A 93 -19.14 -7.12 -1.50
CA THR A 93 -20.48 -6.78 -2.03
C THR A 93 -21.51 -6.67 -0.89
N PRO A 94 -22.73 -6.13 -1.13
CA PRO A 94 -23.75 -6.02 -0.07
C PRO A 94 -24.08 -7.37 0.58
N ASP A 95 -24.03 -8.44 -0.21
CA ASP A 95 -24.40 -9.80 0.22
C ASP A 95 -23.25 -10.53 0.93
N THR A 96 -22.00 -10.09 0.74
CA THR A 96 -20.79 -10.72 1.32
C THR A 96 -19.98 -9.78 2.21
N LYS A 97 -20.59 -8.68 2.66
CA LYS A 97 -19.91 -7.64 3.46
C LYS A 97 -19.56 -8.19 4.83
N HIS A 98 -18.28 -8.49 5.04
CA HIS A 98 -17.76 -8.82 6.36
C HIS A 98 -17.15 -7.58 7.02
N PRO A 99 -17.57 -7.21 8.25
CA PRO A 99 -17.12 -5.97 8.90
C PRO A 99 -15.60 -5.94 9.13
N TYR A 100 -14.98 -7.10 9.35
CA TYR A 100 -13.54 -7.22 9.58
C TYR A 100 -12.69 -6.92 8.33
N TRP A 101 -13.23 -7.14 7.13
CA TRP A 101 -12.48 -6.98 5.89
C TRP A 101 -12.25 -5.52 5.55
N SER A 102 -13.27 -4.68 5.75
CA SER A 102 -13.14 -3.23 5.66
C SER A 102 -12.14 -2.68 6.69
N GLY A 103 -12.20 -3.16 7.93
CA GLY A 103 -11.27 -2.73 8.98
C GLY A 103 -9.82 -3.08 8.65
N ALA A 104 -9.57 -4.32 8.21
CA ALA A 104 -8.23 -4.77 7.83
C ALA A 104 -7.71 -4.03 6.59
N PHE A 105 -8.54 -3.89 5.56
CA PHE A 105 -8.18 -3.13 4.36
C PHE A 105 -7.81 -1.68 4.72
N SER A 106 -8.63 -1.01 5.53
CA SER A 106 -8.37 0.37 5.93
C SER A 106 -7.11 0.50 6.79
N ALA A 107 -6.86 -0.42 7.73
CA ALA A 107 -5.67 -0.38 8.57
C ALA A 107 -4.36 -0.46 7.76
N VAL A 108 -4.37 -1.23 6.66
CA VAL A 108 -3.19 -1.44 5.82
C VAL A 108 -3.04 -0.36 4.77
N TYR A 109 -4.13 0.02 4.10
CA TYR A 109 -4.06 0.76 2.84
C TYR A 109 -4.52 2.22 2.94
N VAL A 110 -5.16 2.66 4.03
CA VAL A 110 -5.37 4.10 4.25
C VAL A 110 -4.04 4.86 4.27
N PRO A 111 -2.97 4.41 4.95
CA PRO A 111 -1.69 5.11 4.91
C PRO A 111 -1.10 5.23 3.50
N VAL A 112 -1.26 4.20 2.67
CA VAL A 112 -0.82 4.21 1.26
C VAL A 112 -1.64 5.22 0.45
N ALA A 113 -2.96 5.22 0.61
CA ALA A 113 -3.85 6.19 -0.02
C ALA A 113 -3.54 7.63 0.42
N THR A 114 -3.27 7.85 1.70
CA THR A 114 -2.81 9.13 2.24
C THR A 114 -1.53 9.58 1.54
N CYS A 115 -0.53 8.71 1.39
CA CYS A 115 0.69 9.04 0.65
C CYS A 115 0.42 9.43 -0.81
N ILE A 116 -0.52 8.76 -1.50
CA ILE A 116 -0.86 9.07 -2.90
C ILE A 116 -1.55 10.44 -3.02
N ILE A 117 -2.54 10.73 -2.17
CA ILE A 117 -3.34 11.96 -2.24
C ILE A 117 -2.52 13.20 -1.94
N PHE A 118 -1.64 13.11 -0.94
CA PHE A 118 -0.76 14.22 -0.55
C PHE A 118 0.55 14.28 -1.35
N ALA A 119 0.75 13.38 -2.32
CA ALA A 119 1.89 13.45 -3.22
C ALA A 119 1.76 14.63 -4.20
N PRO A 120 2.89 15.19 -4.69
CA PRO A 120 2.87 16.21 -5.74
C PRO A 120 2.31 15.67 -7.07
N SER A 121 1.77 16.56 -7.89
CA SER A 121 0.97 16.24 -9.08
C SER A 121 1.51 15.17 -10.04
N PRO A 122 2.81 15.06 -10.37
CA PRO A 122 3.23 13.95 -11.24
C PRO A 122 3.12 12.58 -10.54
N ILE A 123 3.47 12.52 -9.25
CA ILE A 123 3.46 11.26 -8.48
C ILE A 123 2.02 10.86 -8.17
N ARG A 124 1.18 11.82 -7.75
CA ARG A 124 -0.23 11.57 -7.48
C ARG A 124 -0.93 11.00 -8.71
N THR A 125 -0.77 11.62 -9.88
CA THR A 125 -1.36 11.14 -11.13
C THR A 125 -0.93 9.71 -11.47
N VAL A 126 0.36 9.38 -11.31
CA VAL A 126 0.85 8.01 -11.53
C VAL A 126 0.19 7.03 -10.55
N GLY A 127 0.09 7.37 -9.26
CA GLY A 127 -0.54 6.53 -8.25
C GLY A 127 -2.03 6.30 -8.50
N MET A 128 -2.75 7.36 -8.92
CA MET A 128 -4.16 7.29 -9.30
C MET A 128 -4.35 6.40 -10.54
N ASN A 129 -3.55 6.63 -11.59
CA ASN A 129 -3.60 5.82 -12.83
C ASN A 129 -3.27 4.35 -12.58
N TYR A 130 -2.27 4.09 -11.73
CA TYR A 130 -1.93 2.73 -11.32
C TYR A 130 -3.14 2.06 -10.63
N THR A 131 -3.79 2.74 -9.70
CA THR A 131 -4.97 2.21 -9.01
C THR A 131 -6.12 1.98 -10.00
N ALA A 132 -6.31 2.91 -10.95
CA ALA A 132 -7.33 2.81 -12.00
C ALA A 132 -7.15 1.63 -12.94
N ALA A 133 -5.91 1.30 -13.29
CA ALA A 133 -5.62 0.15 -14.15
C ALA A 133 -6.08 -1.20 -13.55
N TRP A 134 -6.24 -1.28 -12.23
CA TRP A 134 -6.73 -2.49 -11.55
C TRP A 134 -8.25 -2.56 -11.44
N MET A 135 -8.98 -1.46 -11.61
CA MET A 135 -10.42 -1.47 -11.37
C MET A 135 -11.22 -2.05 -12.54
N PRO A 136 -12.42 -2.62 -12.30
CA PRO A 136 -13.31 -3.08 -13.36
C PRO A 136 -13.64 -1.97 -14.36
N LYS A 137 -13.89 -2.33 -15.62
CA LYS A 137 -14.37 -1.39 -16.64
C LYS A 137 -15.68 -0.73 -16.19
N GLY A 138 -15.82 0.57 -16.43
CA GLY A 138 -16.97 1.37 -15.96
C GLY A 138 -16.84 1.92 -14.55
N THR A 139 -15.71 1.68 -13.87
CA THR A 139 -15.39 2.33 -12.59
C THR A 139 -15.15 3.81 -12.80
N ARG A 140 -15.88 4.66 -12.08
CA ARG A 140 -15.69 6.11 -12.06
C ARG A 140 -14.84 6.47 -10.86
N PHE A 141 -13.63 6.94 -11.11
CA PHE A 141 -12.79 7.49 -10.05
C PHE A 141 -13.29 8.88 -9.67
N HIS A 142 -13.34 9.15 -8.37
CA HIS A 142 -13.66 10.48 -7.86
C HIS A 142 -12.38 11.30 -7.86
N ASP A 143 -12.12 11.97 -8.98
CA ASP A 143 -11.01 12.91 -9.16
C ASP A 143 -11.35 14.34 -8.67
N ASP A 144 -12.63 14.59 -8.40
CA ASP A 144 -13.19 15.79 -7.78
C ASP A 144 -12.92 15.87 -6.26
N TRP A 145 -12.56 14.77 -5.63
CA TRP A 145 -12.23 14.75 -4.20
C TRP A 145 -10.85 15.35 -3.96
N GLU A 146 -10.78 16.65 -3.68
CA GLU A 146 -9.53 17.38 -3.39
C GLU A 146 -8.61 16.65 -2.39
N LYS A 147 -9.22 15.96 -1.41
CA LYS A 147 -8.55 15.18 -0.38
C LYS A 147 -9.20 13.81 -0.20
N GLY A 148 -9.47 13.12 -1.30
CA GLY A 148 -10.05 11.78 -1.24
C GLY A 148 -9.52 10.84 -2.30
N LEU A 149 -9.64 9.54 -2.02
CA LEU A 149 -9.47 8.48 -2.99
C LEU A 149 -10.63 7.51 -2.82
N GLY A 150 -11.42 7.42 -3.88
CA GLY A 150 -12.48 6.44 -3.99
C GLY A 150 -12.93 6.30 -5.43
N TRP A 151 -13.84 5.37 -5.61
CA TRP A 151 -14.40 5.07 -6.92
C TRP A 151 -15.82 4.53 -6.80
N SER A 152 -16.62 4.77 -7.82
CA SER A 152 -17.97 4.22 -7.96
C SER A 152 -18.02 3.15 -9.02
N ILE A 153 -18.75 2.08 -8.75
CA ILE A 153 -19.00 1.00 -9.72
C ILE A 153 -20.50 0.92 -9.95
N ASP A 154 -20.87 0.97 -11.22
CA ASP A 154 -22.24 0.81 -11.71
C ASP A 154 -22.56 -0.69 -11.78
N TYR A 155 -23.49 -1.16 -10.95
CA TYR A 155 -23.97 -2.56 -10.99
C TYR A 155 -25.26 -2.70 -11.81
N SER A 156 -26.02 -1.61 -11.96
CA SER A 156 -27.29 -1.52 -12.70
C SER A 156 -27.65 -0.03 -12.93
N PRO A 157 -28.49 0.34 -13.92
CA PRO A 157 -28.83 1.75 -14.23
C PRO A 157 -29.37 2.58 -13.05
N ALA A 158 -29.83 1.93 -11.97
CA ALA A 158 -30.33 2.57 -10.75
C ALA A 158 -29.52 2.24 -9.48
N LYS A 159 -28.40 1.51 -9.60
CA LYS A 159 -27.57 1.10 -8.46
C LYS A 159 -26.08 1.30 -8.77
N PHE A 160 -25.51 2.35 -8.22
CA PHE A 160 -24.07 2.55 -8.13
C PHE A 160 -23.63 2.39 -6.67
N ARG A 161 -22.39 1.94 -6.46
CA ARG A 161 -21.80 1.89 -5.13
C ARG A 161 -20.45 2.58 -5.13
N THR A 162 -20.31 3.53 -4.22
CA THR A 162 -19.06 4.23 -3.95
C THR A 162 -18.24 3.45 -2.93
N TYR A 163 -17.00 3.16 -3.28
CA TYR A 163 -15.97 2.64 -2.38
C TYR A 163 -15.02 3.78 -2.06
N THR A 164 -14.95 4.14 -0.79
CA THR A 164 -14.05 5.17 -0.28
C THR A 164 -12.91 4.49 0.44
N VAL A 165 -11.67 4.72 -0.01
CA VAL A 165 -10.48 4.31 0.74
C VAL A 165 -10.19 5.36 1.81
N ILE A 166 -10.26 6.63 1.44
CA ILE A 166 -10.10 7.79 2.34
C ILE A 166 -10.82 9.00 1.73
N HIS A 167 -11.45 9.82 2.56
CA HIS A 167 -12.09 11.08 2.17
C HIS A 167 -12.07 11.99 3.39
N TYR A 168 -11.51 13.19 3.25
CA TYR A 168 -11.41 14.22 4.31
C TYR A 168 -12.43 15.32 4.10
#